data_AF-A0A1M2Z7W5-F1
#
_entry.id   AF-A0A1M2Z7W5-F1
#
_cell.length_a   1.000
_cell.length_b   1.000
_cell.length_c   1.000
_cell.angle_alpha   90.00
_cell.angle_beta   90.00
_cell.angle_gamma   90.00
#
_symmetry.space_group_name_H-M   'P 1'
#
loop_
_entity.id
_entity.type
_entity.pdbx_description
1 polymer ?
#
loop_
_entity_poly.entity_id
_entity_poly.type
_entity_poly.pdbx_seq_one_letter_code
_entity_poly.pdbx_strand_id
1 'polypeptide(L)'
;MNKVFVLFILLSLGFLLTGCQTNVDNEPDPSEMVKISIFLPNDQYRASLSYQVPKDVRFLPLIPTTEIEGYTFVGYQDYRGYPITEYTTSSDTMAIYAIYTVNEHTLYFHVNGGVEMAPMTFKYTETIETNDFIPTKENHTFLGWFKDEAMTQPIGIFFAEDNDVHIYAKWTLNE
;
A
#
# COMPACT_ATOMS: atom_id res chain seq x y z
N MET A 1 -23.44 -7.79 2.71
CA MET A 1 -23.96 -6.43 2.91
C MET A 1 -22.80 -5.69 3.55
N ASN A 2 -21.93 -4.94 2.86
CA ASN A 2 -22.07 -4.03 1.73
C ASN A 2 -21.32 -4.52 0.48
N LYS A 3 -21.92 -4.37 -0.71
CA LYS A 3 -21.24 -4.58 -1.99
C LYS A 3 -20.71 -3.23 -2.46
N VAL A 4 -19.39 -3.07 -2.49
CA VAL A 4 -18.74 -1.91 -3.11
C VAL A 4 -18.94 -2.04 -4.62
N PHE A 5 -19.66 -1.09 -5.22
CA PHE A 5 -19.80 -0.98 -6.67
C PHE A 5 -18.50 -0.39 -7.22
N VAL A 6 -17.60 -1.25 -7.71
CA VAL A 6 -16.46 -0.81 -8.53
C VAL A 6 -17.01 -0.51 -9.93
N LEU A 7 -17.18 0.77 -10.23
CA LEU A 7 -17.60 1.25 -11.54
C LEU A 7 -16.41 1.16 -12.50
N PHE A 8 -16.22 -0.01 -13.14
CA PHE A 8 -15.35 -0.15 -14.29
C PHE A 8 -15.99 0.58 -15.48
N ILE A 9 -15.62 1.85 -15.69
CA ILE A 9 -15.90 2.52 -16.97
C ILE A 9 -14.79 2.12 -17.95
N LEU A 10 -14.95 0.94 -18.55
CA LEU A 10 -14.39 0.66 -19.88
C LEU A 10 -15.37 1.25 -20.89
N LEU A 11 -15.17 2.51 -21.30
CA LEU A 11 -15.94 3.08 -22.41
C LEU A 11 -15.22 2.78 -23.73
N SER A 12 -15.22 1.50 -24.10
CA SER A 12 -15.14 1.09 -25.50
C SER A 12 -16.55 1.18 -26.08
N LEU A 13 -16.78 2.23 -26.87
CA LEU A 13 -17.65 2.30 -28.04
C LEU A 13 -18.93 1.43 -28.05
N GLY A 14 -20.09 2.08 -27.86
CA GLY A 14 -21.37 1.63 -28.41
C GLY A 14 -22.51 1.52 -27.40
N PHE A 15 -23.42 2.49 -27.39
CA PHE A 15 -24.80 2.28 -26.95
C PHE A 15 -25.77 2.96 -27.93
N LEU A 16 -26.34 2.13 -28.81
CA LEU A 16 -27.65 2.38 -29.41
C LEU A 16 -28.69 1.92 -28.38
N LEU A 17 -29.46 2.84 -27.81
CA LEU A 17 -30.84 2.56 -27.42
C LEU A 17 -31.71 3.78 -27.74
N THR A 18 -32.61 3.56 -28.69
CA THR A 18 -33.71 4.42 -29.13
C THR A 18 -34.68 4.72 -27.98
N GLY A 19 -35.03 6.00 -27.79
CA GLY A 19 -36.15 6.41 -26.95
C GLY A 19 -36.25 7.92 -26.71
N CYS A 20 -36.87 8.65 -27.66
CA CYS A 20 -37.42 10.02 -27.61
C CYS A 20 -36.71 11.14 -26.81
N GLN A 21 -36.19 12.13 -27.53
CA GLN A 21 -35.69 13.43 -27.07
C GLN A 21 -36.77 14.35 -26.45
N THR A 22 -36.42 15.00 -25.34
CA THR A 22 -36.53 16.46 -25.18
C THR A 22 -35.31 16.99 -24.43
N ASN A 23 -34.41 17.64 -25.17
CA ASN A 23 -33.18 18.39 -24.83
C ASN A 23 -33.20 19.04 -23.41
N VAL A 24 -32.19 18.93 -22.55
CA VAL A 24 -30.77 19.28 -22.71
C VAL A 24 -29.90 18.31 -21.90
N ASP A 25 -29.55 17.17 -22.49
CA ASP A 25 -28.37 16.41 -22.06
C ASP A 25 -27.17 17.03 -22.77
N ASN A 26 -26.69 18.18 -22.28
CA ASN A 26 -25.43 18.74 -22.78
C ASN A 26 -24.30 17.86 -22.24
N GLU A 27 -24.03 16.77 -22.94
CA GLU A 27 -22.73 16.12 -22.86
C GLU A 27 -21.66 17.20 -23.06
N PRO A 28 -20.71 17.36 -22.12
CA PRO A 28 -19.70 18.41 -22.21
C PRO A 28 -18.94 18.28 -23.53
N ASP A 29 -18.73 19.41 -24.21
CA ASP A 29 -18.02 19.44 -25.48
C ASP A 29 -16.65 18.76 -25.31
N PRO A 30 -16.27 17.78 -26.14
CA PRO A 30 -14.95 17.14 -26.06
C PRO A 30 -13.78 18.13 -26.09
N SER A 31 -13.94 19.32 -26.66
CA SER A 31 -12.95 20.42 -26.65
C SER A 31 -12.85 21.15 -25.30
N GLU A 32 -13.84 20.95 -24.41
CA GLU A 32 -13.86 21.40 -23.01
C GLU A 32 -13.47 20.29 -22.04
N MET A 33 -12.96 19.15 -22.51
CA MET A 33 -12.46 18.08 -21.64
C MET A 33 -10.96 18.25 -21.36
N VAL A 34 -10.58 18.03 -20.11
CA VAL A 34 -9.21 18.12 -19.61
C VAL A 34 -8.72 16.73 -19.21
N LYS A 35 -7.50 16.38 -19.64
CA LYS A 35 -6.86 15.11 -19.25
C LYS A 35 -6.20 15.23 -17.88
N ILE A 36 -6.46 14.25 -17.02
CA ILE A 36 -5.75 14.06 -15.75
C ILE A 36 -4.89 12.81 -15.87
N SER A 37 -3.61 12.92 -15.50
CA SER A 37 -2.67 11.80 -15.46
C SER A 37 -2.20 11.56 -14.03
N ILE A 38 -2.40 10.34 -13.52
CA ILE A 38 -1.96 9.89 -12.19
C ILE A 38 -0.72 9.03 -12.35
N PHE A 39 0.38 9.41 -11.70
CA PHE A 39 1.63 8.65 -11.68
C PHE A 39 1.78 7.86 -10.38
N LEU A 40 2.18 6.58 -10.49
CA LEU A 40 2.45 5.69 -9.35
C LEU A 40 3.90 5.84 -8.84
N PRO A 41 4.20 5.51 -7.57
CA PRO A 41 5.56 5.58 -7.02
C PRO A 41 6.52 4.58 -7.67
N ASN A 42 7.81 4.92 -7.69
CA ASN A 42 8.93 4.08 -8.13
C ASN A 42 8.88 3.54 -9.56
N ASP A 43 7.97 4.05 -10.38
CA ASP A 43 7.82 3.56 -11.73
C ASP A 43 8.86 4.23 -12.65
N GLN A 44 10.02 3.56 -12.80
CA GLN A 44 11.07 3.95 -13.74
C GLN A 44 10.56 3.94 -15.20
N TYR A 45 9.33 3.44 -15.44
CA TYR A 45 8.70 3.26 -16.75
C TYR A 45 7.39 4.01 -17.00
N ARG A 46 7.00 4.96 -16.13
CA ARG A 46 5.89 5.91 -16.38
C ARG A 46 4.53 5.26 -16.72
N ALA A 47 4.12 4.20 -16.05
CA ALA A 47 2.71 3.85 -16.09
C ALA A 47 1.91 4.99 -15.42
N SER A 48 0.89 5.47 -16.12
CA SER A 48 -0.02 6.47 -15.58
C SER A 48 -1.45 6.04 -15.88
N LEU A 49 -2.33 6.17 -14.89
CA LEU A 49 -3.76 6.12 -15.13
C LEU A 49 -4.17 7.48 -15.68
N SER A 50 -4.93 7.50 -16.78
CA SER A 50 -5.44 8.73 -17.35
C SER A 50 -6.96 8.68 -17.49
N TYR A 51 -7.62 9.78 -17.14
CA TYR A 51 -9.04 9.98 -17.38
C TYR A 51 -9.30 11.44 -17.78
N GLN A 52 -10.50 11.72 -18.30
CA GLN A 52 -10.91 13.05 -18.73
C GLN A 52 -12.00 13.59 -17.81
N VAL A 53 -11.93 14.87 -17.49
CA VAL A 53 -12.95 15.61 -16.72
C VAL A 53 -13.34 16.88 -17.46
N PRO A 54 -14.59 17.36 -17.34
CA PRO A 54 -14.95 18.65 -17.91
C PRO A 54 -14.09 19.77 -17.33
N LYS A 55 -13.79 20.77 -18.13
CA LYS A 55 -13.01 21.94 -17.74
C LYS A 55 -13.76 22.75 -16.68
N ASP A 56 -13.01 23.36 -15.77
CA ASP A 56 -13.52 24.23 -14.70
C ASP A 56 -14.51 23.55 -13.74
N VAL A 57 -14.52 22.20 -13.73
CA VAL A 57 -15.32 21.39 -12.81
C VAL A 57 -14.47 20.88 -11.66
N ARG A 58 -15.07 20.87 -10.46
CA ARG A 58 -14.47 20.30 -9.26
C ARG A 58 -14.50 18.78 -9.34
N PHE A 59 -13.35 18.13 -9.15
CA PHE A 59 -13.26 16.67 -9.13
C PHE A 59 -12.40 16.15 -7.96
N LEU A 60 -12.63 14.90 -7.57
CA LEU A 60 -11.73 14.15 -6.69
C LEU A 60 -10.92 13.17 -7.55
N PRO A 61 -9.60 13.13 -7.40
CA PRO A 61 -8.81 12.12 -8.07
C PRO A 61 -9.23 10.70 -7.68
N LEU A 62 -9.30 9.81 -8.68
CA LEU A 62 -9.62 8.39 -8.48
C LEU A 62 -8.48 7.68 -7.77
N ILE A 63 -8.75 7.09 -6.59
CA ILE A 63 -7.81 6.22 -5.86
C ILE A 63 -7.21 5.21 -6.85
N PRO A 64 -5.87 5.08 -6.95
CA PRO A 64 -5.31 4.12 -7.87
C PRO A 64 -5.77 2.74 -7.38
N THR A 65 -6.42 1.97 -8.24
CA THR A 65 -6.92 0.63 -7.86
C THR A 65 -5.79 -0.39 -7.65
N THR A 66 -4.54 0.04 -7.83
CA THR A 66 -3.35 -0.76 -7.56
C THR A 66 -3.07 -0.73 -6.06
N GLU A 67 -3.45 -1.80 -5.37
CA GLU A 67 -2.86 -2.14 -4.08
C GLU A 67 -1.36 -2.42 -4.32
N ILE A 68 -0.50 -1.68 -3.61
CA ILE A 68 0.95 -1.91 -3.63
C ILE A 68 1.25 -2.62 -2.31
N GLU A 69 1.55 -3.91 -2.39
CA GLU A 69 1.89 -4.74 -1.22
C GLU A 69 2.98 -4.07 -0.38
N GLY A 70 2.76 -3.95 0.93
CA GLY A 70 3.69 -3.29 1.83
C GLY A 70 3.64 -1.76 1.84
N TYR A 71 2.65 -1.15 1.18
CA TYR A 71 2.48 0.31 1.16
C TYR A 71 1.02 0.74 1.34
N THR A 72 0.81 1.80 2.11
CA THR A 72 -0.50 2.43 2.32
C THR A 72 -0.62 3.70 1.48
N PHE A 73 -1.70 3.81 0.69
CA PHE A 73 -2.02 5.02 -0.04
C PHE A 73 -2.36 6.18 0.91
N VAL A 74 -1.67 7.31 0.76
CA VAL A 74 -1.83 8.50 1.62
C VAL A 74 -2.69 9.57 0.94
N GLY A 75 -2.54 9.73 -0.37
CA GLY A 75 -3.20 10.82 -1.11
C GLY A 75 -2.48 11.15 -2.39
N TYR A 76 -2.74 12.35 -2.91
CA TYR A 76 -2.09 12.87 -4.10
C TYR A 76 -1.29 14.12 -3.80
N GLN A 77 -0.30 14.41 -4.65
CA GLN A 77 0.34 15.71 -4.75
C GLN A 77 0.40 16.19 -6.19
N ASP A 78 0.53 17.50 -6.36
CA ASP A 78 0.86 18.09 -7.65
C ASP A 78 2.35 17.90 -8.02
N TYR A 79 2.75 18.40 -9.19
CA TYR A 79 4.14 18.34 -9.67
C TYR A 79 5.14 19.13 -8.81
N ARG A 80 4.66 20.00 -7.92
CA ARG A 80 5.48 20.81 -7.01
C ARG A 80 5.57 20.17 -5.63
N GLY A 81 4.92 19.02 -5.41
CA GLY A 81 4.89 18.30 -4.14
C GLY A 81 3.88 18.84 -3.13
N TYR A 82 2.94 19.70 -3.55
CA TYR A 82 1.87 20.15 -2.66
C TYR A 82 0.76 19.10 -2.58
N PRO A 83 0.29 18.73 -1.38
CA PRO A 83 -0.75 17.73 -1.23
C PRO A 83 -2.08 18.23 -1.81
N ILE A 84 -2.80 17.34 -2.48
CA ILE A 84 -4.14 17.57 -3.00
C ILE A 84 -5.11 16.89 -2.02
N THR A 85 -5.65 17.67 -1.09
CA THR A 85 -6.50 17.20 0.01
C THR A 85 -7.99 17.48 -0.19
N GLU A 86 -8.35 18.19 -1.26
CA GLU A 86 -9.73 18.62 -1.56
C GLU A 86 -10.05 18.52 -3.05
N TYR A 87 -11.31 18.77 -3.41
CA TYR A 87 -11.72 18.92 -4.80
C TYR A 87 -10.89 20.00 -5.50
N THR A 88 -10.17 19.59 -6.55
CA THR A 88 -9.41 20.49 -7.41
C THR A 88 -10.22 20.86 -8.66
N THR A 89 -9.89 21.99 -9.27
CA THR A 89 -10.58 22.49 -10.47
C THR A 89 -9.71 22.22 -11.69
N SER A 90 -10.26 21.51 -12.69
CA SER A 90 -9.59 21.18 -13.94
C SER A 90 -9.58 22.37 -14.90
N SER A 91 -8.74 23.38 -14.66
CA SER A 91 -8.60 24.48 -15.62
C SER A 91 -7.79 24.07 -16.86
N ASP A 92 -6.81 23.17 -16.70
CA ASP A 92 -5.91 22.68 -17.74
C ASP A 92 -5.42 21.25 -17.45
N THR A 93 -4.80 20.61 -18.46
CA THR A 93 -4.22 19.26 -18.32
C THR A 93 -3.25 19.22 -17.15
N MET A 94 -3.47 18.28 -16.23
CA MET A 94 -2.73 18.21 -14.97
C MET A 94 -2.13 16.81 -14.76
N ALA A 95 -0.89 16.82 -14.26
CA ALA A 95 -0.22 15.64 -13.72
C ALA A 95 -0.31 15.67 -12.19
N ILE A 96 -0.78 14.58 -11.60
CA ILE A 96 -0.78 14.36 -10.16
C ILE A 96 -0.05 13.06 -9.82
N TYR A 97 0.48 12.97 -8.61
CA TYR A 97 1.32 11.87 -8.17
C TYR A 97 0.68 11.23 -6.96
N ALA A 98 0.46 9.92 -7.03
CA ALA A 98 -0.02 9.16 -5.89
C ALA A 98 1.12 9.01 -4.87
N ILE A 99 0.80 9.28 -3.60
CA ILE A 99 1.73 9.19 -2.48
C ILE A 99 1.40 7.95 -1.67
N TYR A 100 2.43 7.20 -1.32
CA TYR A 100 2.32 6.01 -0.49
C TYR A 100 3.34 6.09 0.64
N THR A 101 2.97 5.53 1.80
CA THR A 101 3.89 5.32 2.93
C THR A 101 4.17 3.84 3.05
N VAL A 102 5.43 3.47 3.31
CA VAL A 102 5.82 2.08 3.59
C VAL A 102 5.12 1.61 4.86
N ASN A 103 4.55 0.41 4.84
CA ASN A 103 3.92 -0.19 6.00
C ASN A 103 4.98 -0.58 7.03
N GLU A 104 4.60 -0.45 8.30
CA GLU A 104 5.39 -0.88 9.45
C GLU A 104 4.68 -2.04 10.14
N HIS A 105 5.48 -3.02 10.57
CA HIS A 105 5.04 -4.24 11.24
C HIS A 105 5.89 -4.48 12.47
N THR A 106 5.48 -5.45 13.29
CA THR A 106 6.08 -5.75 14.57
C THR A 106 6.66 -7.17 14.62
N LEU A 107 7.89 -7.28 15.06
CA LEU A 107 8.56 -8.53 15.43
C LEU A 107 8.38 -8.77 16.93
N TYR A 108 7.72 -9.89 17.26
CA TYR A 108 7.48 -10.34 18.63
C TYR A 108 8.41 -11.49 19.01
N PHE A 109 9.02 -11.38 20.18
CA PHE A 109 9.97 -12.35 20.73
C PHE A 109 9.33 -13.23 21.80
N HIS A 110 9.17 -14.51 21.51
CA HIS A 110 8.73 -15.52 22.48
C HIS A 110 9.94 -16.23 23.07
N VAL A 111 10.46 -15.69 24.16
CA VAL A 111 11.73 -16.13 24.77
C VAL A 111 11.66 -17.48 25.51
N ASN A 112 10.49 -18.11 25.59
CA ASN A 112 10.28 -19.47 26.13
C ASN A 112 10.95 -19.71 27.50
N GLY A 113 10.60 -18.84 28.47
CA GLY A 113 11.10 -18.88 29.84
C GLY A 113 12.46 -18.23 30.06
N GLY A 114 12.98 -17.51 29.05
CA GLY A 114 14.06 -16.53 29.23
C GLY A 114 13.58 -15.18 29.77
N VAL A 115 14.49 -14.24 29.88
CA VAL A 115 14.19 -12.83 30.20
C VAL A 115 13.42 -12.22 29.03
N GLU A 116 12.30 -11.55 29.33
CA GLU A 116 11.42 -10.95 28.34
C GLU A 116 12.14 -9.88 27.51
N MET A 117 11.85 -9.87 26.20
CA MET A 117 12.35 -8.89 25.26
C MET A 117 11.20 -8.06 24.72
N ALA A 118 11.39 -6.75 24.65
CA ALA A 118 10.41 -5.86 24.03
C ALA A 118 10.29 -6.18 22.53
N PRO A 119 9.08 -6.07 21.95
CA PRO A 119 8.90 -6.19 20.50
C PRO A 119 9.65 -5.08 19.76
N MET A 120 9.98 -5.33 18.49
CA MET A 120 10.67 -4.40 17.61
C MET A 120 9.81 -4.09 16.39
N THR A 121 9.76 -2.83 15.97
CA THR A 121 9.10 -2.43 14.72
C THR A 121 10.08 -2.47 13.54
N PHE A 122 9.59 -2.83 12.36
CA PHE A 122 10.36 -2.82 11.12
C PHE A 122 9.49 -2.40 9.93
N LYS A 123 10.13 -1.95 8.85
CA LYS A 123 9.45 -1.57 7.60
C LYS A 123 9.42 -2.72 6.61
N TYR A 124 8.38 -2.79 5.78
CA TYR A 124 8.25 -3.79 4.70
C TYR A 124 9.49 -3.93 3.79
N THR A 125 10.29 -2.87 3.62
CA THR A 125 11.49 -2.90 2.78
C THR A 125 12.75 -3.40 3.48
N GLU A 126 12.68 -3.71 4.77
CA GLU A 126 13.84 -4.05 5.59
C GLU A 126 14.19 -5.54 5.52
N THR A 127 15.46 -5.83 5.81
CA THR A 127 15.95 -7.19 6.03
C THR A 127 16.41 -7.28 7.47
N ILE A 128 15.95 -8.31 8.19
CA ILE A 128 16.21 -8.46 9.62
C ILE A 128 17.02 -9.73 9.86
N GLU A 129 18.16 -9.58 10.54
CA GLU A 129 18.99 -10.68 11.03
C GLU A 129 18.57 -11.02 12.47
N THR A 130 17.92 -12.17 12.66
CA THR A 130 17.38 -12.55 13.98
C THR A 130 18.48 -12.89 14.98
N ASN A 131 19.68 -13.23 14.49
CA ASN A 131 20.84 -13.54 15.33
C ASN A 131 21.38 -12.32 16.09
N ASP A 132 21.00 -11.11 15.72
CA ASP A 132 21.34 -9.89 16.47
C ASP A 132 20.55 -9.77 17.78
N PHE A 133 19.45 -10.52 17.92
CA PHE A 133 18.60 -10.54 19.10
C PHE A 133 18.88 -11.80 19.94
N ILE A 134 19.83 -11.72 20.86
CA ILE A 134 20.21 -12.88 21.69
C ILE A 134 19.58 -12.74 23.09
N PRO A 135 18.54 -13.52 23.43
CA PRO A 135 17.95 -13.51 24.77
C PRO A 135 18.87 -14.20 25.78
N THR A 136 18.54 -14.03 27.07
CA THR A 136 19.21 -14.76 28.16
C THR A 136 18.21 -15.61 28.94
N LYS A 137 18.62 -16.81 29.34
CA LYS A 137 17.86 -17.71 30.23
C LYS A 137 18.81 -18.39 31.21
N GLU A 138 18.49 -18.35 32.49
CA GLU A 138 19.37 -18.90 33.55
C GLU A 138 19.62 -20.40 33.32
N ASN A 139 20.89 -20.83 33.48
CA ASN A 139 21.35 -22.20 33.27
C ASN A 139 21.09 -22.79 31.86
N HIS A 140 20.85 -21.95 30.85
CA HIS A 140 20.62 -22.40 29.48
C HIS A 140 21.47 -21.63 28.46
N THR A 141 21.73 -22.27 27.32
CA THR A 141 22.39 -21.69 26.15
C THR A 141 21.36 -21.52 25.02
N PHE A 142 21.35 -20.34 24.41
CA PHE A 142 20.49 -20.00 23.28
C PHE A 142 20.94 -20.73 22.02
N LEU A 143 20.02 -21.44 21.36
CA LEU A 143 20.30 -22.21 20.14
C LEU A 143 19.80 -21.53 18.85
N GLY A 144 19.05 -20.44 18.96
CA GLY A 144 18.49 -19.72 17.83
C GLY A 144 16.98 -19.52 17.90
N TRP A 145 16.48 -18.77 16.93
CA TRP A 145 15.07 -18.44 16.75
C TRP A 145 14.38 -19.37 15.75
N PHE A 146 13.08 -19.58 15.95
CA PHE A 146 12.22 -20.40 15.09
C PHE A 146 10.91 -19.67 14.77
N LYS A 147 10.32 -19.90 13.59
CA LYS A 147 9.05 -19.26 13.16
C LYS A 147 7.82 -19.85 13.85
N ASP A 148 7.93 -21.06 14.39
CA ASP A 148 6.83 -21.82 14.96
C ASP A 148 7.11 -22.22 16.41
N GLU A 149 6.05 -22.31 17.22
CA GLU A 149 6.13 -22.75 18.62
C GLU A 149 6.72 -24.15 18.79
N ALA A 150 6.52 -25.05 17.80
CA ALA A 150 7.09 -26.39 17.82
C ALA A 150 8.60 -26.41 17.54
N MET A 151 9.21 -25.25 17.25
CA MET A 151 10.64 -25.07 17.00
C MET A 151 11.17 -26.00 15.90
N THR A 152 10.40 -26.09 14.80
CA THR A 152 10.72 -26.95 13.64
C THR A 152 11.30 -26.16 12.46
N GLN A 153 11.01 -24.86 12.37
CA GLN A 153 11.43 -23.98 11.29
C GLN A 153 12.40 -22.90 11.79
N PRO A 154 13.72 -23.13 11.74
CA PRO A 154 14.69 -22.14 12.18
C PRO A 154 14.66 -20.88 11.31
N ILE A 155 14.93 -19.73 11.91
CA ILE A 155 15.01 -18.43 11.22
C ILE A 155 16.24 -17.67 11.71
N GLY A 156 17.14 -17.36 10.78
CA GLY A 156 18.35 -16.56 11.02
C GLY A 156 18.32 -15.17 10.36
N ILE A 157 17.66 -15.06 9.22
CA ILE A 157 17.43 -13.83 8.47
C ILE A 157 16.07 -13.92 7.78
N PHE A 158 15.37 -12.80 7.65
CA PHE A 158 14.19 -12.72 6.78
C PHE A 158 14.06 -11.35 6.11
N PHE A 159 13.43 -11.36 4.94
CA PHE A 159 12.97 -10.16 4.27
C PHE A 159 11.58 -9.83 4.82
N ALA A 160 11.37 -8.58 5.21
CA ALA A 160 10.10 -8.14 5.76
C ALA A 160 8.96 -8.40 4.76
N GLU A 161 7.92 -9.08 5.23
CA GLU A 161 6.65 -9.26 4.54
C GLU A 161 5.64 -8.23 5.09
N ASP A 162 4.47 -8.09 4.45
CA ASP A 162 3.44 -7.15 4.87
C ASP A 162 2.61 -7.71 6.05
N ASN A 163 3.29 -8.20 7.10
CA ASN A 163 2.70 -8.80 8.28
C ASN A 163 3.59 -8.70 9.52
N ASP A 164 2.96 -8.81 10.69
CA ASP A 164 3.64 -9.03 11.96
C ASP A 164 4.32 -10.42 11.98
N VAL A 165 5.48 -10.50 12.64
CA VAL A 165 6.29 -11.71 12.73
C VAL A 165 6.43 -12.14 14.18
N HIS A 166 6.26 -13.44 14.44
CA HIS A 166 6.50 -14.05 15.76
C HIS A 166 7.65 -15.05 15.66
N ILE A 167 8.60 -14.96 16.59
CA ILE A 167 9.71 -15.92 16.67
C ILE A 167 9.87 -16.50 18.07
N TYR A 168 10.30 -17.75 18.15
CA TYR A 168 10.35 -18.56 19.37
C TYR A 168 11.78 -19.01 19.67
N ALA A 169 12.24 -18.75 20.89
CA ALA A 169 13.59 -19.07 21.31
C ALA A 169 13.73 -20.56 21.62
N LYS A 170 14.78 -21.19 21.10
CA LYS A 170 15.18 -22.54 21.46
C LYS A 170 16.38 -22.52 22.39
N TRP A 171 16.39 -23.44 23.35
CA TRP A 171 17.38 -23.51 24.42
C TRP A 171 17.91 -24.92 24.61
N THR A 172 19.13 -25.03 25.12
CA THR A 172 19.67 -26.24 25.75
C THR A 172 20.10 -25.95 27.19
N LEU A 173 20.00 -26.92 28.09
CA LEU A 173 20.55 -26.80 29.44
C LEU A 173 22.08 -26.72 29.36
N ASN A 174 22.69 -25.89 30.21
CA ASN A 174 24.15 -25.85 30.34
C ASN A 174 24.63 -27.10 31.08
N GLU A 175 25.69 -27.72 30.58
CA GLU A 175 26.40 -28.82 31.26
C GLU A 175 27.26 -28.33 32.42
#